data_AF-A0A920E583-F1
#
_entry.id   AF-A0A920E583-F1
#
_cell.length_a   1.000
_cell.length_b   1.000
_cell.length_c   1.000
_cell.angle_alpha   90.00
_cell.angle_beta   90.00
_cell.angle_gamma   90.00
#
_symmetry.space_group_name_H-M   'P 1'
#
loop_
_entity.id
_entity.type
_entity.pdbx_description
1 polymer ?
#
loop_
_entity_poly.entity_id
_entity_poly.type
_entity_poly.pdbx_seq_one_letter_code
_entity_poly.pdbx_strand_id
1 'polypeptide(L)'
;MVDKTFYKNAGPFTLSKISEFLNSKYTGNKEKIISDIAPVDDADQNEICFVSDKYKDIYNKSDAGAFIIKDSKQLTNEKNIYFF
;
A
#
# COMPACT_ATOMS: atom_id res chain seq x y z
N MET A 1 14.12 -8.29 12.37
CA MET A 1 13.86 -8.20 10.92
C MET A 1 13.96 -9.59 10.33
N VAL A 2 12.97 -10.01 9.54
CA VAL A 2 13.06 -11.25 8.76
C VAL A 2 14.14 -11.08 7.68
N ASP A 3 14.87 -12.14 7.38
CA ASP A 3 15.86 -12.13 6.32
C ASP A 3 15.17 -11.82 4.97
N LYS A 4 15.66 -10.82 4.23
CA LYS A 4 15.09 -10.42 2.93
C LYS A 4 15.21 -11.52 1.86
N THR A 5 15.97 -12.58 2.15
CA THR A 5 16.09 -13.77 1.29
C THR A 5 15.14 -14.90 1.69
N PHE A 6 14.36 -14.74 2.77
CA PHE A 6 13.47 -15.78 3.30
C PHE A 6 12.35 -16.18 2.31
N TYR A 7 11.94 -15.25 1.45
CA TYR A 7 10.99 -15.50 0.36
C TYR A 7 11.47 -14.85 -0.93
N LYS A 8 11.10 -15.45 -2.07
CA LYS A 8 11.28 -14.84 -3.38
C LYS A 8 10.13 -13.86 -3.62
N ASN A 9 10.43 -12.57 -3.67
CA ASN A 9 9.45 -11.56 -4.07
C ASN A 9 8.99 -11.83 -5.51
N ALA A 10 7.68 -12.02 -5.68
CA ALA A 10 7.05 -12.26 -6.99
C ALA A 10 6.93 -10.98 -7.83
N GLY A 11 6.99 -9.82 -7.16
CA GLY A 11 6.98 -8.50 -7.79
C GLY A 11 8.36 -8.05 -8.29
N PRO A 12 8.49 -6.78 -8.69
CA PRO A 12 7.54 -5.69 -8.45
C PRO A 12 6.29 -5.75 -9.35
N PHE A 13 5.20 -5.13 -8.88
CA PHE A 13 3.94 -5.05 -9.62
C PHE A 13 3.42 -3.62 -9.70
N THR A 14 2.67 -3.31 -10.76
CA THR A 14 1.95 -2.04 -10.85
C THR A 14 0.70 -2.05 -9.98
N LEU A 15 0.20 -0.87 -9.61
CA LEU A 15 -1.02 -0.78 -8.83
C LEU A 15 -2.23 -1.40 -9.53
N SER A 16 -2.31 -1.25 -10.85
CA SER A 16 -3.35 -1.91 -11.64
C SER A 16 -3.30 -3.43 -11.46
N LYS A 17 -2.11 -4.02 -11.53
CA LYS A 17 -1.93 -5.47 -11.41
C LYS A 17 -2.28 -5.97 -10.01
N ILE A 18 -1.86 -5.24 -8.98
CA ILE A 18 -2.20 -5.54 -7.59
C ILE A 18 -3.72 -5.46 -7.38
N SER A 19 -4.40 -4.47 -7.96
CA SER A 19 -5.86 -4.34 -7.90
C SER A 19 -6.58 -5.56 -8.47
N GLU A 20 -6.12 -6.05 -9.63
CA GLU A 20 -6.65 -7.25 -10.28
C GLU A 20 -6.49 -8.48 -9.39
N PHE A 21 -5.29 -8.70 -8.82
CA PHE A 21 -5.02 -9.83 -7.93
C PHE A 21 -5.90 -9.81 -6.68
N LEU A 22 -6.13 -8.62 -6.13
CA LEU A 22 -6.89 -8.42 -4.92
C LEU A 22 -8.41 -8.37 -5.16
N ASN A 23 -8.85 -8.32 -6.42
CA ASN A 23 -10.23 -8.04 -6.82
C ASN A 23 -10.82 -6.84 -6.05
N SER A 24 -10.01 -5.79 -5.90
CA SER A 24 -10.33 -4.61 -5.08
C SER A 24 -10.60 -3.38 -5.95
N LYS A 25 -11.21 -2.35 -5.37
CA LYS A 25 -11.27 -1.01 -5.96
C LYS A 25 -10.03 -0.23 -5.55
N TYR A 26 -9.55 0.65 -6.41
CA TYR A 26 -8.44 1.53 -6.10
C TYR A 26 -8.61 2.94 -6.66
N THR A 27 -7.87 3.87 -6.08
CA THR A 27 -7.70 5.25 -6.55
C THR A 27 -6.21 5.60 -6.59
N GLY A 28 -5.79 6.40 -7.57
CA GLY A 28 -4.40 6.85 -7.72
C GLY A 28 -3.77 6.47 -9.05
N ASN A 29 -2.44 6.46 -9.09
CA ASN A 29 -1.65 6.21 -10.30
C ASN A 29 -1.52 4.71 -10.61
N LYS A 30 -2.24 4.24 -11.63
CA LYS A 30 -2.26 2.84 -12.08
C LYS A 30 -0.89 2.25 -12.38
N GLU A 31 0.05 3.08 -12.84
CA GLU A 31 1.39 2.69 -13.29
C GLU A 31 2.42 2.70 -12.16
N LYS A 32 2.05 3.19 -10.96
CA LYS A 32 2.94 3.18 -9.81
C LYS A 32 3.38 1.74 -9.52
N ILE A 33 4.69 1.55 -9.41
CA ILE A 33 5.34 0.28 -9.15
C ILE A 33 5.52 0.12 -7.65
N ILE A 34 5.15 -1.04 -7.12
CA ILE A 34 5.35 -1.47 -5.74
C ILE A 34 6.24 -2.72 -5.74
N SER A 35 7.32 -2.69 -4.97
CA SER A 35 8.33 -3.75 -4.90
C SER A 35 8.21 -4.65 -3.67
N ASP A 36 7.64 -4.16 -2.57
CA ASP A 36 7.52 -4.93 -1.34
C ASP A 36 6.37 -4.42 -0.44
N ILE A 37 6.14 -5.12 0.67
CA ILE A 37 5.23 -4.72 1.75
C ILE A 37 6.02 -4.32 3.00
N ALA A 38 5.57 -3.28 3.69
CA ALA A 38 6.21 -2.82 4.92
C ALA A 38 5.18 -2.27 5.93
N PRO A 39 5.51 -2.24 7.24
CA PRO A 39 4.72 -1.52 8.23
C PRO A 39 4.60 -0.03 7.89
N VAL A 40 3.49 0.61 8.25
CA VAL A 40 3.21 2.02 7.90
C VAL A 40 4.29 3.01 8.37
N ASP A 41 4.97 2.72 9.47
CA ASP A 41 6.04 3.56 10.04
C ASP A 41 7.37 3.42 9.29
N ASP A 42 7.60 2.29 8.61
CA ASP A 42 8.84 1.97 7.91
C ASP A 42 8.71 2.04 6.38
N ALA A 43 7.48 2.02 5.87
CA ALA A 43 7.18 1.91 4.45
C ALA A 43 7.65 3.11 3.65
N ASP A 44 8.39 2.84 2.58
CA ASP A 44 8.86 3.86 1.63
C ASP A 44 7.96 3.99 0.39
N GLN A 45 8.34 4.89 -0.50
CA GLN A 45 7.58 5.23 -1.71
C GLN A 45 7.40 4.06 -2.69
N ASN A 46 8.13 2.96 -2.57
CA ASN A 46 8.02 1.77 -3.41
C ASN A 46 7.35 0.60 -2.68
N GLU A 47 6.92 0.81 -1.44
CA GLU A 47 6.31 -0.21 -0.61
C GLU A 47 4.82 0.07 -0.37
N ILE A 48 4.06 -0.99 -0.14
CA ILE A 48 2.65 -0.92 0.23
C ILE A 48 2.46 -1.32 1.69
N CYS A 49 1.60 -0.60 2.41
CA CYS A 49 1.30 -0.89 3.80
C CYS A 49 -0.21 -1.03 4.04
N PHE A 50 -0.57 -1.72 5.11
CA PHE A 50 -1.95 -1.82 5.58
C PHE A 50 -2.19 -0.79 6.69
N VAL A 51 -3.29 -0.04 6.60
CA VAL A 51 -3.67 0.98 7.57
C VAL A 51 -5.14 0.85 7.94
N SER A 52 -5.42 0.88 9.24
CA SER A 52 -6.77 1.07 9.78
C SER A 52 -7.02 2.53 10.16
N ASP A 53 -8.29 2.92 10.19
CA ASP A 53 -8.78 4.23 10.64
C ASP A 53 -8.18 4.75 11.96
N LYS A 54 -7.96 3.87 12.95
CA LYS A 54 -7.29 4.24 14.22
C LYS A 54 -5.88 4.81 14.07
N TYR A 55 -5.23 4.64 12.91
CA TYR A 55 -3.87 5.12 12.63
C TYR A 55 -3.84 6.28 11.63
N LYS A 56 -4.90 7.10 11.56
CA LYS A 56 -5.01 8.24 10.64
C LYS A 56 -3.83 9.21 10.72
N ASP A 57 -3.32 9.48 11.93
CA ASP A 57 -2.19 10.40 12.10
C ASP A 57 -0.90 9.84 11.49
N ILE A 58 -0.72 8.52 11.57
CA ILE A 58 0.43 7.82 11.00
C ILE A 58 0.29 7.74 9.47
N TYR A 59 -0.90 7.46 8.97
CA TYR A 59 -1.21 7.49 7.54
C TYR A 59 -0.80 8.80 6.86
N ASN A 60 -1.08 9.93 7.52
CA ASN A 60 -0.74 11.24 6.97
C ASN A 60 0.78 11.48 6.89
N LYS A 61 1.55 10.91 7.81
CA LYS A 61 3.01 11.07 7.90
C LYS A 61 3.81 10.01 7.14
N SER A 62 3.17 8.90 6.78
CA SER A 62 3.82 7.79 6.09
C SER A 62 4.20 8.13 4.66
N ASP A 63 5.40 7.68 4.28
CA ASP A 63 5.99 7.79 2.95
C ASP A 63 5.64 6.60 2.05
N ALA A 64 4.71 5.73 2.45
CA ALA A 64 4.35 4.56 1.66
C ALA A 64 3.87 4.92 0.25
N GLY A 65 4.29 4.14 -0.74
CA GLY A 65 3.89 4.29 -2.13
C GLY A 65 2.42 3.99 -2.38
N ALA A 66 1.82 3.11 -1.56
CA ALA A 66 0.40 2.79 -1.57
C ALA A 66 -0.09 2.30 -0.21
N PHE A 67 -1.41 2.39 -0.01
CA PHE A 67 -2.08 2.02 1.24
C PHE A 67 -3.23 1.05 0.95
N ILE A 68 -3.33 -0.01 1.74
CA ILE A 68 -4.50 -0.86 1.80
C ILE A 68 -5.31 -0.46 3.03
N ILE A 69 -6.55 -0.03 2.81
CA ILE A 69 -7.44 0.40 3.88
C ILE A 69 -8.74 -0.40 3.85
N LYS A 70 -9.27 -0.66 5.04
CA LYS A 70 -10.64 -1.17 5.19
C LYS A 70 -11.61 0.00 5.09
N ASP A 71 -12.59 -0.13 4.21
CA ASP A 71 -13.55 0.89 3.73
C ASP A 71 -13.78 2.07 4.70
N SER A 72 -12.95 3.11 4.62
CA SER A 72 -13.00 4.29 5.48
C SER A 72 -12.99 5.56 4.66
N LYS A 73 -14.13 6.25 4.66
CA LYS A 73 -14.31 7.57 4.01
C LYS A 73 -13.37 8.66 4.56
N GLN A 74 -12.64 8.38 5.64
CA GLN A 74 -11.82 9.37 6.35
C GLN A 74 -10.36 9.44 5.87
N LEU A 75 -9.93 8.53 4.98
CA LEU A 75 -8.53 8.37 4.55
C LEU A 75 -8.32 8.67 3.05
N THR A 76 -9.18 9.50 2.44
CA THR A 76 -9.12 9.81 1.01
C THR A 76 -8.36 11.11 0.74
N ASN A 77 -7.04 11.01 0.55
CA ASN A 77 -6.19 12.09 0.03
C ASN A 77 -5.62 11.70 -1.34
N GLU A 78 -4.78 12.55 -1.96
CA GLU A 78 -4.04 12.32 -3.22
C GLU A 78 -3.00 11.17 -3.15
N LYS A 79 -3.30 10.10 -2.42
CA LYS A 79 -2.46 8.92 -2.26
C LYS A 79 -3.03 7.75 -3.06
N ASN A 80 -2.18 6.74 -3.31
CA ASN A 80 -2.59 5.49 -3.91
C ASN A 80 -3.24 4.57 -2.88
N ILE A 81 -4.49 4.16 -3.10
CA ILE A 81 -5.29 3.48 -2.06
C ILE A 81 -6.06 2.31 -2.66
N TYR A 82 -6.06 1.17 -1.97
CA TYR A 82 -6.97 0.05 -2.18
C TYR A 82 -8.05 0.00 -1.11
N PHE A 83 -9.28 -0.29 -1.53
CA PHE A 83 -10.46 -0.40 -0.67
C PHE A 83 -10.97 -1.84 -0.64
N PHE A 84 -11.21 -2.32 0.58
CA PHE A 84 -11.81 -3.63 0.89
C PHE A 84 -12.94 -3.49 1.91
#